data_AF-A0A1W1CVF5-F1
#
_entry.id   AF-A0A1W1CVF5-F1
#
_cell.length_a   1.000
_cell.length_b   1.000
_cell.length_c   1.000
_cell.angle_alpha   90.00
_cell.angle_beta   90.00
_cell.angle_gamma   90.00
#
_symmetry.space_group_name_H-M   'P 1'
#
loop_
_entity.id
_entity.type
_entity.pdbx_description
1 polymer ?
#
loop_
_entity_poly.entity_id
_entity_poly.type
_entity_poly.pdbx_seq_one_letter_code
_entity_poly.pdbx_strand_id
1 'polypeptide(L)'
;MQKNISPQKKATLVSTSVATLLVLVKLLIGISSGSVAVLASAIDSLLDMLVSIFNFFAIQKSEENPNEDYQYGKGKIQAIAAVIEGTVITMSGLYIIYAAIEKLTHKTQTSLLLPSIIAMLFSIVVTFLLVQYLLKVAKSTDNLVIKADALHYQTDLWSNAAVLIALGVVWLTGMDAIDAIFGLGIGIYIIYSSYEIIQEGIAILLDRALEGEMVASIGEIISRHPEVTSYHWLRTRTDGTTNFVEFHMVLHPNMLLLEAHRIAEEIEEKIQELDTNKRWIITPHFDPYDDEEMNNALLHGKPMIELEKVKA
;
A
#
# COMPACT_ATOMS: atom_id res chain seq x y z
N MET A 1 18.27 22.97 -10.10
CA MET A 1 16.96 22.83 -9.44
C MET A 1 17.10 21.87 -8.28
N GLN A 2 16.93 22.32 -7.03
CA GLN A 2 16.86 21.40 -5.89
C GLN A 2 15.62 20.53 -6.09
N LYS A 3 15.80 19.23 -6.37
CA LYS A 3 14.71 18.26 -6.37
C LYS A 3 14.22 18.18 -4.92
N ASN A 4 13.12 18.87 -4.61
CA ASN A 4 12.45 18.70 -3.33
C ASN A 4 12.09 17.22 -3.18
N ILE A 5 12.61 16.59 -2.13
CA ILE A 5 12.34 15.18 -1.81
C ILE A 5 10.82 15.05 -1.58
N SER A 6 10.19 14.05 -2.20
CA SER A 6 8.77 13.76 -2.05
C SER A 6 8.42 13.50 -0.58
N PRO A 7 7.18 13.78 -0.14
CA PRO A 7 6.74 13.44 1.22
C PRO A 7 6.94 11.95 1.54
N GLN A 8 6.75 11.08 0.55
CA GLN A 8 6.91 9.63 0.67
C GLN A 8 8.37 9.25 0.96
N LYS A 9 9.30 9.80 0.19
CA LYS A 9 10.73 9.55 0.37
C LYS A 9 11.28 10.18 1.65
N LYS A 10 10.72 11.31 2.10
CA LYS A 10 11.02 11.87 3.43
C LYS A 10 10.52 10.92 4.53
N ALA A 11 9.32 10.37 4.38
CA ALA A 11 8.75 9.47 5.37
C ALA A 11 9.59 8.20 5.55
N THR A 12 9.97 7.54 4.46
CA THR A 12 10.82 6.33 4.51
C THR A 12 12.23 6.63 5.00
N LEU A 13 12.78 7.83 4.71
CA LEU A 13 14.05 8.25 5.29
C LEU A 13 13.95 8.43 6.81
N VAL A 14 12.86 9.03 7.29
CA VAL A 14 12.60 9.20 8.73
C VAL A 14 12.42 7.85 9.41
N SER A 15 11.60 6.94 8.87
CA SER A 15 11.42 5.59 9.44
C SER A 15 12.74 4.82 9.47
N THR A 16 13.48 4.78 8.35
CA THR A 16 14.82 4.17 8.29
C THR A 16 15.78 4.76 9.33
N SER A 17 15.79 6.08 9.51
CA SER A 17 16.67 6.74 10.48
C SER A 17 16.31 6.36 11.92
N VAL A 18 15.00 6.33 12.22
CA VAL A 18 14.50 5.94 13.54
C VAL A 18 14.78 4.45 13.82
N ALA A 19 14.56 3.57 12.84
CA ALA A 19 14.86 2.16 12.93
C ALA A 19 16.34 1.92 13.26
N THR A 20 17.22 2.60 12.51
CA THR A 20 18.68 2.54 12.73
C THR A 20 19.05 3.00 14.14
N LEU A 21 18.44 4.10 14.62
CA LEU A 21 18.68 4.59 15.98
C LEU A 21 18.24 3.56 17.03
N LEU A 22 17.04 2.97 16.88
CA LEU A 22 16.51 1.98 17.81
C LEU A 22 17.41 0.74 17.89
N VAL A 23 17.89 0.24 16.74
CA VAL A 23 18.85 -0.88 16.67
C VAL A 23 20.12 -0.57 17.46
N LEU A 24 20.74 0.58 17.20
CA LEU A 24 21.99 0.97 17.86
C LEU A 24 21.81 1.08 19.37
N VAL A 25 20.73 1.71 19.84
CA VAL A 25 20.43 1.84 21.27
C VAL A 25 20.22 0.47 21.91
N LYS A 26 19.39 -0.40 21.31
CA LYS A 26 19.10 -1.73 21.86
C LYS A 26 20.33 -2.63 21.86
N LEU A 27 21.17 -2.60 20.81
CA LEU A 27 22.42 -3.37 20.77
C LEU A 27 23.40 -2.92 21.85
N LEU A 28 23.60 -1.60 22.01
CA LEU A 28 24.50 -1.07 23.04
C LEU A 28 24.02 -1.44 24.45
N ILE A 29 22.72 -1.30 24.73
CA ILE A 29 22.15 -1.69 26.03
C ILE A 29 22.23 -3.21 26.21
N GLY A 30 21.91 -4.00 25.19
CA GLY A 30 21.95 -5.46 25.24
C GLY A 30 23.34 -6.00 25.55
N ILE A 31 24.37 -5.50 24.87
CA ILE A 31 25.76 -5.91 25.09
C ILE A 31 26.26 -5.44 26.47
N SER A 32 26.02 -4.17 26.83
CA SER A 32 26.52 -3.61 28.11
C SER A 32 25.81 -4.20 29.33
N SER A 33 24.53 -4.53 29.23
CA SER A 33 23.77 -5.15 30.31
C SER A 33 23.92 -6.67 30.38
N GLY A 34 24.46 -7.31 29.33
CA GLY A 34 24.48 -8.77 29.18
C GLY A 34 23.08 -9.39 29.04
N SER A 35 22.04 -8.59 28.75
CA SER A 35 20.65 -9.06 28.69
C SER A 35 20.36 -9.73 27.35
N VAL A 36 20.20 -11.05 27.38
CA VAL A 36 19.77 -11.85 26.23
C VAL A 36 18.41 -11.39 25.68
N ALA A 37 17.50 -10.96 26.56
CA ALA A 37 16.19 -10.44 26.15
C ALA A 37 16.29 -9.11 25.36
N VAL A 38 17.18 -8.21 25.78
CA VAL A 38 17.40 -6.95 25.05
C VAL A 38 18.13 -7.20 23.73
N LEU A 39 19.07 -8.15 23.70
CA LEU A 39 19.74 -8.57 22.47
C LEU A 39 18.75 -9.19 21.46
N ALA A 40 17.81 -10.02 21.92
CA ALA A 40 16.75 -10.57 21.07
C ALA A 40 15.90 -9.44 20.47
N SER A 41 15.44 -8.49 21.28
CA SER A 41 14.69 -7.32 20.79
C SER A 41 15.51 -6.42 19.85
N ALA A 42 16.84 -6.43 19.97
CA ALA A 42 17.72 -5.70 19.06
C ALA A 42 17.80 -6.37 17.67
N ILE A 43 17.72 -7.71 17.62
CA ILE A 43 17.64 -8.48 16.36
C ILE A 43 16.32 -8.18 15.66
N ASP A 44 15.21 -8.12 16.39
CA ASP A 44 13.91 -7.74 15.81
C ASP A 44 13.99 -6.34 15.18
N SER A 45 14.51 -5.36 15.93
CA SER A 45 14.72 -4.01 15.38
C SER A 45 15.68 -3.97 14.19
N LEU A 46 16.62 -4.91 14.08
CA LEU A 46 17.49 -5.01 12.91
C LEU A 46 16.71 -5.45 11.68
N LEU A 47 15.76 -6.37 11.82
CA LEU A 47 14.84 -6.75 10.75
C LEU A 47 13.97 -5.55 10.34
N ASP A 48 13.46 -4.79 11.31
CA ASP A 48 12.68 -3.57 11.04
C ASP A 48 13.50 -2.54 10.23
N MET A 49 14.77 -2.37 10.58
CA MET A 49 15.68 -1.50 9.84
C MET A 49 15.88 -1.99 8.40
N LEU A 50 16.01 -3.30 8.18
CA LEU A 50 16.15 -3.86 6.82
C LEU A 50 14.87 -3.66 6.00
N VAL A 51 13.69 -3.84 6.59
CA VAL A 51 12.39 -3.58 5.94
C VAL A 51 12.26 -2.09 5.58
N SER A 52 12.59 -1.18 6.50
CA SER A 52 12.59 0.26 6.24
C SER A 52 13.53 0.66 5.09
N ILE A 53 14.74 0.09 5.05
CA ILE A 53 15.69 0.31 3.94
C ILE A 53 15.11 -0.19 2.63
N PHE A 54 14.50 -1.37 2.62
CA PHE A 54 13.82 -1.92 1.45
C PHE A 54 12.69 -1.00 0.98
N ASN A 55 11.86 -0.48 1.89
CA ASN A 55 10.80 0.47 1.61
C ASN A 55 11.32 1.78 1.01
N PHE A 56 12.43 2.31 1.53
CA PHE A 56 13.10 3.47 0.93
C PHE A 56 13.49 3.22 -0.52
N PHE A 57 14.10 2.07 -0.82
CA PHE A 57 14.46 1.70 -2.19
C PHE A 57 13.24 1.48 -3.08
N ALA A 58 12.17 0.85 -2.57
CA ALA A 58 10.94 0.64 -3.30
C ALA A 58 10.30 1.97 -3.73
N ILE A 59 10.18 2.94 -2.80
CA ILE A 59 9.72 4.30 -3.11
C ILE A 59 10.64 4.97 -4.12
N GLN A 60 11.95 4.97 -3.86
CA GLN A 60 12.91 5.60 -4.77
C GLN A 60 12.81 5.05 -6.20
N LYS A 61 12.65 3.73 -6.35
CA LYS A 61 12.56 3.09 -7.66
C LYS A 61 11.22 3.33 -8.34
N SER A 62 10.13 3.38 -7.56
CA SER A 62 8.79 3.64 -8.08
C SER A 62 8.59 5.07 -8.59
N GLU A 63 9.31 6.04 -8.01
CA GLU A 63 9.30 7.45 -8.42
C GLU A 63 10.22 7.74 -9.61
N GLU A 64 10.91 6.74 -10.16
CA GLU A 64 11.67 6.92 -11.41
C GLU A 64 10.72 7.20 -12.58
N ASN A 65 11.12 8.14 -13.43
CA ASN A 65 10.40 8.39 -14.67
C ASN A 65 10.45 7.17 -15.59
N PRO A 66 9.45 6.99 -16.47
CA PRO A 66 9.48 5.98 -17.52
C PRO A 66 10.77 6.04 -18.36
N ASN A 67 11.19 4.88 -18.84
CA ASN A 67 12.36 4.73 -19.71
C ASN A 67 12.07 3.68 -20.81
N GLU A 68 13.04 3.40 -21.68
CA GLU A 68 12.86 2.48 -22.81
C GLU A 68 12.47 1.06 -22.38
N ASP A 69 13.02 0.55 -21.28
CA ASP A 69 12.69 -0.78 -20.74
C ASP A 69 11.34 -0.81 -20.00
N TYR A 70 10.94 0.31 -19.40
CA TYR A 70 9.75 0.45 -18.56
C TYR A 70 8.95 1.69 -18.99
N GLN A 71 8.22 1.55 -20.11
CA GLN A 71 7.54 2.66 -20.80
C GLN A 71 6.40 3.30 -20.01
N TYR A 72 5.83 2.59 -19.03
CA TYR A 72 4.82 3.12 -18.10
C TYR A 72 5.40 3.46 -16.73
N GLY A 73 6.73 3.36 -16.56
CA GLY A 73 7.40 3.56 -15.30
C GLY A 73 7.35 2.34 -14.38
N LYS A 74 7.62 2.58 -13.09
CA LYS A 74 7.83 1.51 -12.09
C LYS A 74 6.91 1.64 -10.87
N GLY A 75 5.76 2.30 -11.01
CA GLY A 75 4.81 2.53 -9.92
C GLY A 75 4.41 1.25 -9.19
N LYS A 76 4.16 0.15 -9.93
CA LYS A 76 3.81 -1.17 -9.38
C LYS A 76 4.83 -1.75 -8.37
N ILE A 77 6.06 -1.26 -8.32
CA ILE A 77 7.04 -1.65 -7.28
C ILE A 77 6.49 -1.35 -5.88
N GLN A 78 5.70 -0.29 -5.70
CA GLN A 78 5.06 0.02 -4.42
C GLN A 78 4.10 -1.09 -3.98
N ALA A 79 3.28 -1.58 -4.91
CA ALA A 79 2.36 -2.68 -4.66
C ALA A 79 3.11 -3.98 -4.32
N ILE A 80 4.20 -4.30 -5.03
CA ILE A 80 5.06 -5.44 -4.72
C ILE A 80 5.63 -5.32 -3.30
N ALA A 81 6.19 -4.16 -2.96
CA ALA A 81 6.78 -3.93 -1.65
C ALA A 81 5.75 -4.06 -0.53
N ALA A 82 4.57 -3.47 -0.69
CA ALA A 82 3.50 -3.58 0.28
C ALA A 82 2.96 -5.01 0.46
N VAL A 83 2.90 -5.82 -0.60
CA VAL A 83 2.52 -7.24 -0.49
C VAL A 83 3.57 -8.04 0.28
N ILE A 84 4.86 -7.80 -0.01
CA ILE A 84 5.96 -8.45 0.71
C ILE A 84 5.91 -8.08 2.19
N GLU A 85 5.81 -6.79 2.50
CA GLU A 85 5.77 -6.30 3.88
C GLU A 85 4.50 -6.77 4.61
N GLY A 86 3.33 -6.66 3.98
CA GLY A 86 2.08 -7.19 4.55
C GLY A 86 2.17 -8.70 4.84
N THR A 87 2.89 -9.47 4.01
CA THR A 87 3.14 -10.90 4.27
C THR A 87 4.03 -11.09 5.50
N VAL A 88 5.11 -10.31 5.64
CA VAL A 88 5.98 -10.33 6.82
C VAL A 88 5.18 -9.99 8.09
N ILE A 89 4.36 -8.93 8.06
CA ILE A 89 3.50 -8.53 9.18
C ILE A 89 2.52 -9.67 9.55
N THR A 90 1.93 -10.31 8.55
CA THR A 90 1.02 -11.46 8.76
C THR A 90 1.75 -12.61 9.47
N MET A 91 2.97 -12.94 9.04
CA MET A 91 3.79 -13.96 9.68
C MET A 91 4.16 -13.59 11.13
N SER A 92 4.47 -12.32 11.40
CA SER A 92 4.70 -11.82 12.76
C SER A 92 3.45 -11.96 13.63
N GLY A 93 2.27 -11.61 13.11
CA GLY A 93 1.00 -11.81 13.81
C GLY A 93 0.71 -13.28 14.15
N LEU A 94 0.96 -14.20 13.20
CA LEU A 94 0.85 -15.64 13.43
C LEU A 94 1.84 -16.14 14.48
N TYR A 95 3.06 -15.63 14.47
CA TYR A 95 4.07 -15.96 15.48
C TYR A 95 3.66 -15.47 16.88
N ILE A 96 3.10 -14.26 17.01
CA ILE A 96 2.59 -13.74 18.29
C ILE A 96 1.46 -14.63 18.83
N ILE A 97 0.53 -15.06 17.97
CA ILE A 97 -0.53 -16.01 18.34
C ILE A 97 0.07 -17.32 18.83
N TYR A 98 1.03 -17.87 18.09
CA TYR A 98 1.73 -19.10 18.48
C TYR A 98 2.40 -18.95 19.86
N ALA A 99 3.15 -17.87 20.08
CA ALA A 99 3.85 -17.61 21.34
C ALA A 99 2.87 -17.44 22.51
N ALA A 100 1.72 -16.80 22.28
CA ALA A 100 0.66 -16.66 23.27
C ALA A 100 0.05 -18.03 23.66
N ILE A 101 -0.19 -18.93 22.69
CA ILE A 101 -0.69 -20.30 22.95
C ILE A 101 0.35 -21.13 23.70
N GLU A 102 1.63 -21.04 23.29
CA GLU A 102 2.73 -21.73 23.96
C GLU A 102 2.85 -21.30 25.43
N LYS A 103 2.68 -20.00 25.70
CA LYS A 103 2.69 -19.46 27.06
C LYS A 103 1.54 -19.97 27.93
N LEU A 104 0.33 -20.08 27.37
CA LEU A 104 -0.82 -20.67 28.09
C LEU A 104 -0.61 -22.13 28.46
N THR A 105 0.08 -22.88 27.60
CA THR A 105 0.31 -24.32 27.79
C THR A 105 1.47 -24.62 28.74
N HIS A 106 2.58 -23.87 28.66
CA HIS A 106 3.79 -24.16 29.43
C HIS A 106 3.96 -23.30 30.70
N LYS A 107 3.06 -22.33 30.97
CA LYS A 107 3.11 -21.43 32.14
C LYS A 107 4.49 -20.80 32.38
N THR A 108 5.11 -20.31 31.31
CA THR A 108 6.41 -19.65 31.40
C THR A 108 6.28 -18.29 32.09
N GLN A 109 7.08 -18.07 33.13
CA GLN A 109 7.08 -16.81 33.87
C GLN A 109 7.75 -15.71 33.04
N THR A 110 7.08 -14.55 32.97
CA THR A 110 7.63 -13.35 32.34
C THR A 110 8.51 -12.62 33.35
N SER A 111 9.82 -12.90 33.37
CA SER A 111 10.77 -12.10 34.14
C SER A 111 11.52 -11.15 33.20
N LEU A 112 11.20 -9.87 33.29
CA LEU A 112 11.95 -8.82 32.58
C LEU A 112 12.85 -8.09 33.57
N LEU A 113 14.14 -8.05 33.26
CA LEU A 113 15.11 -7.27 34.01
C LEU A 113 14.81 -5.78 33.85
N LEU A 114 15.09 -4.97 34.89
CA LEU A 114 14.85 -3.52 34.89
C LEU A 114 15.42 -2.78 33.65
N PRO A 115 16.63 -3.10 33.14
CA PRO A 115 17.15 -2.49 31.90
C PRO A 115 16.28 -2.77 30.67
N SER A 116 15.64 -3.93 30.60
CA SER A 116 14.75 -4.33 29.50
C SER A 116 13.47 -3.51 29.49
N ILE A 117 12.92 -3.19 30.67
CA ILE A 117 11.73 -2.34 30.82
C ILE A 117 12.02 -0.91 30.34
N ILE A 118 13.18 -0.34 30.72
CA ILE A 118 13.59 1.01 30.30
C ILE A 118 13.77 1.07 28.78
N ALA A 119 14.47 0.08 28.20
CA ALA A 119 14.66 0.01 26.75
C ALA A 119 13.32 -0.12 25.99
N MET A 120 12.38 -0.90 26.53
CA MET A 120 11.05 -1.09 25.96
C MET A 120 10.20 0.19 26.04
N LEU A 121 10.20 0.88 27.17
CA LEU A 121 9.51 2.17 27.33
C LEU A 121 10.05 3.23 26.35
N PHE A 122 11.37 3.31 26.22
CA PHE A 122 12.00 4.19 25.24
C PHE A 122 11.56 3.85 23.81
N SER A 123 11.59 2.56 23.44
CA SER A 123 11.15 2.08 22.13
C SER A 123 9.70 2.46 21.86
N ILE A 124 8.79 2.25 22.82
CA ILE A 124 7.36 2.59 22.68
C ILE A 124 7.17 4.08 22.38
N VAL A 125 7.85 4.97 23.11
CA VAL A 125 7.71 6.43 22.89
C VAL A 125 8.19 6.82 21.50
N VAL A 126 9.36 6.34 21.09
CA VAL A 126 9.93 6.65 19.78
C VAL A 126 9.08 6.07 18.65
N THR A 127 8.67 4.80 18.76
CA THR A 127 7.81 4.14 17.77
C THR A 127 6.44 4.81 17.69
N PHE A 128 5.85 5.24 18.81
CA PHE A 128 4.59 5.98 18.80
C PHE A 128 4.69 7.27 17.99
N LEU A 129 5.74 8.08 18.21
CA LEU A 129 5.96 9.31 17.44
C LEU A 129 6.16 9.01 15.95
N LEU A 130 6.88 7.95 15.62
CA LEU A 130 7.08 7.51 14.24
C LEU A 130 5.75 7.09 13.59
N VAL A 131 4.95 6.25 14.25
CA VAL A 131 3.65 5.79 13.76
C VAL A 131 2.72 6.98 13.49
N GLN A 132 2.63 7.95 14.40
CA GLN A 132 1.79 9.14 14.20
C GLN A 132 2.22 9.94 12.96
N TYR A 133 3.54 10.06 12.74
CA TYR A 133 4.08 10.71 11.56
C TYR A 133 3.78 9.93 10.28
N LEU A 134 4.01 8.61 10.26
CA LEU A 134 3.76 7.76 9.10
C LEU A 134 2.27 7.72 8.73
N LEU A 135 1.37 7.60 9.72
CA LEU A 135 -0.08 7.64 9.49
C LEU A 135 -0.53 8.97 8.87
N LYS A 136 0.04 10.08 9.33
CA LYS A 136 -0.24 11.40 8.75
C LYS A 136 0.20 11.46 7.29
N VAL A 137 1.40 10.95 6.97
CA VAL A 137 1.90 10.94 5.59
C VAL A 137 1.08 9.99 4.72
N ALA A 138 0.83 8.75 5.17
CA ALA A 138 0.04 7.75 4.47
C ALA A 138 -1.34 8.29 4.07
N LYS A 139 -2.03 8.97 4.99
CA LYS A 139 -3.33 9.60 4.71
C LYS A 139 -3.25 10.72 3.67
N SER A 140 -2.14 11.45 3.62
CA SER A 140 -1.96 12.57 2.68
C SER A 140 -1.45 12.17 1.31
N THR A 141 -0.75 11.04 1.20
CA THR A 141 -0.11 10.61 -0.06
C THR A 141 -0.77 9.40 -0.69
N ASP A 142 -1.67 8.73 0.03
CA ASP A 142 -2.34 7.50 -0.41
C ASP A 142 -1.32 6.48 -0.96
N ASN A 143 -0.24 6.28 -0.18
CA ASN A 143 0.90 5.46 -0.59
C ASN A 143 0.91 4.15 0.19
N LEU A 144 0.81 3.05 -0.56
CA LEU A 144 0.65 1.72 0.01
C LEU A 144 1.88 1.26 0.83
N VAL A 145 3.09 1.64 0.42
CA VAL A 145 4.32 1.31 1.16
C VAL A 145 4.34 2.01 2.52
N ILE A 146 3.93 3.28 2.59
CA ILE A 146 3.88 4.01 3.87
C ILE A 146 2.76 3.48 4.76
N LYS A 147 1.62 3.06 4.18
CA LYS A 147 0.53 2.39 4.92
C LYS A 147 1.04 1.08 5.54
N ALA A 148 1.81 0.29 4.79
CA ALA A 148 2.45 -0.93 5.26
C ALA A 148 3.48 -0.67 6.37
N ASP A 149 4.40 0.27 6.16
CA ASP A 149 5.42 0.68 7.14
C ASP A 149 4.77 1.18 8.45
N ALA A 150 3.70 1.98 8.34
CA ALA A 150 2.93 2.43 9.49
C ALA A 150 2.26 1.28 10.25
N LEU A 151 1.78 0.25 9.55
CA LEU A 151 1.16 -0.93 10.17
C LEU A 151 2.21 -1.84 10.83
N HIS A 152 3.39 -1.99 10.22
CA HIS A 152 4.52 -2.70 10.81
C HIS A 152 4.89 -2.07 12.16
N TYR A 153 5.13 -0.76 12.20
CA TYR A 153 5.48 -0.10 13.46
C TYR A 153 4.33 -0.04 14.47
N GLN A 154 3.07 -0.06 14.02
CA GLN A 154 1.94 -0.25 14.93
C GLN A 154 1.95 -1.63 15.57
N THR A 155 2.30 -2.67 14.81
CA THR A 155 2.45 -4.04 15.32
C THR A 155 3.49 -4.08 16.44
N ASP A 156 4.64 -3.42 16.25
CA ASP A 156 5.67 -3.34 17.28
C ASP A 156 5.20 -2.56 18.51
N LEU A 157 4.52 -1.43 18.30
CA LEU A 157 4.00 -0.60 19.38
C LEU A 157 3.01 -1.37 20.24
N TRP A 158 2.03 -2.03 19.62
CA TRP A 158 1.00 -2.79 20.32
C TRP A 158 1.57 -4.03 21.00
N SER A 159 2.49 -4.74 20.35
CA SER A 159 3.15 -5.91 20.95
C SER A 159 3.95 -5.51 22.19
N ASN A 160 4.75 -4.45 22.12
CA ASN A 160 5.50 -3.96 23.28
C ASN A 160 4.58 -3.43 24.40
N ALA A 161 3.50 -2.73 24.04
CA ALA A 161 2.51 -2.25 25.01
C ALA A 161 1.80 -3.43 25.71
N ALA A 162 1.45 -4.48 24.98
CA ALA A 162 0.84 -5.70 25.53
C ALA A 162 1.73 -6.34 26.59
N VAL A 163 3.02 -6.51 26.28
CA VAL A 163 4.00 -7.09 27.20
C VAL A 163 4.13 -6.24 28.47
N LEU A 164 4.16 -4.90 28.36
CA LEU A 164 4.20 -4.03 29.54
C LEU A 164 2.94 -4.10 30.40
N ILE A 165 1.75 -4.09 29.77
CA ILE A 165 0.47 -4.23 30.48
C ILE A 165 0.42 -5.58 31.19
N ALA A 166 0.80 -6.65 30.48
CA ALA A 166 0.86 -8.00 31.02
C ALA A 166 1.78 -8.10 32.23
N LEU A 167 3.01 -7.57 32.15
CA LEU A 167 3.93 -7.50 33.29
C LEU A 167 3.32 -6.77 34.49
N GLY A 168 2.71 -5.61 34.26
CA GLY A 168 2.07 -4.84 35.32
C GLY A 168 0.93 -5.61 35.99
N VAL A 169 0.13 -6.32 35.21
CA VAL A 169 -0.97 -7.15 35.72
C VAL A 169 -0.44 -8.38 36.47
N VAL A 170 0.58 -9.07 35.95
CA VAL A 170 1.23 -10.20 36.62
C VAL A 170 1.83 -9.75 37.95
N TRP A 171 2.45 -8.57 37.99
CA TRP A 171 3.00 -8.01 39.23
C TRP A 171 1.91 -7.73 40.28
N LEU A 172 0.73 -7.27 39.87
CA LEU A 172 -0.39 -6.99 40.77
C LEU A 172 -1.20 -8.23 41.19
N THR A 173 -1.38 -9.20 40.28
CA THR A 173 -2.37 -10.29 40.44
C THR A 173 -1.77 -11.69 40.46
N GLY A 174 -0.53 -11.85 39.99
CA GLY A 174 0.11 -13.16 39.79
C GLY A 174 -0.47 -13.98 38.62
N MET A 175 -1.36 -13.41 37.79
CA MET A 175 -2.04 -14.12 36.71
C MET A 175 -1.29 -14.00 35.37
N ASP A 176 -0.42 -14.98 35.08
CA ASP A 176 0.35 -15.04 33.82
C ASP A 176 -0.52 -15.22 32.55
N ALA A 177 -1.74 -15.73 32.70
CA ALA A 177 -2.64 -16.02 31.58
C ALA A 177 -3.15 -14.77 30.85
N ILE A 178 -3.09 -13.59 31.49
CA ILE A 178 -3.61 -12.34 30.93
C ILE A 178 -2.75 -11.87 29.74
N ASP A 179 -1.43 -12.10 29.80
CA ASP A 179 -0.51 -11.76 28.69
C ASP A 179 -0.90 -12.47 27.39
N ALA A 180 -1.18 -13.77 27.49
CA ALA A 180 -1.53 -14.55 26.32
C ALA A 180 -2.87 -14.14 25.69
N ILE A 181 -3.84 -13.68 26.48
CA ILE A 181 -5.11 -13.16 25.95
C ILE A 181 -4.86 -11.88 25.14
N PHE A 182 -4.04 -10.97 25.65
CA PHE A 182 -3.66 -9.76 24.91
C PHE A 182 -2.87 -10.09 23.65
N GLY A 183 -1.89 -11.00 23.73
CA GLY A 183 -1.12 -11.48 22.58
C GLY A 183 -2.01 -12.08 21.48
N LEU A 184 -2.97 -12.93 21.85
CA LEU A 184 -3.95 -13.48 20.90
C LEU A 184 -4.78 -12.38 20.22
N GLY A 185 -5.33 -11.45 21.00
CA GLY A 185 -6.16 -10.37 20.46
C GLY A 185 -5.39 -9.47 19.49
N ILE A 186 -4.17 -9.09 19.87
CA ILE A 186 -3.30 -8.23 19.05
C ILE A 186 -2.83 -8.95 17.80
N GLY A 187 -2.44 -10.23 17.90
CA GLY A 187 -2.05 -11.03 16.75
C GLY A 187 -3.19 -11.14 15.71
N ILE A 188 -4.43 -11.35 16.14
CA ILE A 188 -5.60 -11.37 15.25
C ILE A 188 -5.81 -10.01 14.58
N TYR A 189 -5.73 -8.92 15.35
CA TYR A 189 -5.87 -7.56 14.83
C TYR A 189 -4.82 -7.22 13.78
N ILE A 190 -3.56 -7.62 14.01
CA ILE A 190 -2.44 -7.42 13.07
C ILE A 190 -2.70 -8.15 11.75
N ILE A 191 -3.08 -9.44 11.82
CA ILE A 191 -3.37 -10.26 10.64
C ILE A 191 -4.53 -9.67 9.82
N TYR A 192 -5.60 -9.23 10.50
CA TYR A 192 -6.73 -8.58 9.85
C TYR A 192 -6.29 -7.29 9.13
N SER A 193 -5.46 -6.48 9.78
CA SER A 193 -4.99 -5.21 9.22
C SER A 193 -4.03 -5.41 8.05
N SER A 194 -3.15 -6.42 8.09
CA SER A 194 -2.20 -6.71 7.01
C SER A 194 -2.89 -7.31 5.79
N TYR A 195 -3.98 -8.06 5.98
CA TYR A 195 -4.77 -8.62 4.89
C TYR A 195 -5.30 -7.54 3.94
N GLU A 196 -5.77 -6.41 4.47
CA GLU A 196 -6.25 -5.28 3.67
C GLU A 196 -5.16 -4.75 2.74
N ILE A 197 -3.94 -4.55 3.26
CA ILE A 197 -2.79 -4.05 2.50
C ILE A 197 -2.38 -5.04 1.41
N ILE A 198 -2.34 -6.35 1.72
CA ILE A 198 -2.02 -7.40 0.75
C ILE A 198 -3.05 -7.41 -0.37
N GLN A 199 -4.35 -7.38 -0.04
CA GLN A 199 -5.43 -7.38 -1.03
C GLN A 199 -5.35 -6.16 -1.95
N GLU A 200 -5.11 -4.98 -1.38
CA GLU A 200 -4.94 -3.73 -2.13
C GLU A 200 -3.72 -3.80 -3.06
N GLY A 201 -2.58 -4.30 -2.58
CA GLY A 201 -1.39 -4.48 -3.40
C GLY A 201 -1.58 -5.49 -4.53
N ILE A 202 -2.18 -6.65 -4.25
CA ILE A 202 -2.51 -7.65 -5.29
C ILE A 202 -3.47 -7.07 -6.33
N ALA A 203 -4.48 -6.31 -5.89
CA ALA A 203 -5.43 -5.66 -6.79
C ALA A 203 -4.74 -4.68 -7.76
N ILE A 204 -3.78 -3.89 -7.28
CA ILE A 204 -2.97 -3.00 -8.14
C ILE A 204 -2.14 -3.82 -9.15
N LEU A 205 -1.56 -4.94 -8.71
CA LEU A 205 -0.76 -5.79 -9.60
C LEU A 205 -1.60 -6.40 -10.72
N LEU A 206 -2.83 -6.80 -10.41
CA LEU A 206 -3.81 -7.38 -11.35
C LEU A 206 -4.58 -6.34 -12.17
N ASP A 207 -4.20 -5.06 -12.12
CA ASP A 207 -4.84 -3.97 -12.85
C ASP A 207 -6.34 -3.85 -12.53
N ARG A 208 -6.70 -3.94 -11.24
CA ARG A 208 -8.06 -3.67 -10.78
C ARG A 208 -8.49 -2.26 -11.22
N ALA A 209 -9.76 -2.17 -11.64
CA ALA A 209 -10.39 -0.91 -11.98
C ALA A 209 -10.30 0.10 -10.83
N LEU A 210 -10.35 1.39 -11.18
CA LEU A 210 -10.53 2.46 -10.21
C LEU A 210 -11.84 2.28 -9.43
N GLU A 211 -11.99 3.02 -8.34
CA GLU A 211 -13.21 2.97 -7.53
C GLU A 211 -14.46 3.27 -8.38
N GLY A 212 -15.57 2.59 -8.07
CA GLY A 212 -16.79 2.66 -8.88
C GLY A 212 -17.34 4.08 -9.04
N GLU A 213 -17.22 4.92 -8.02
CA GLU A 213 -17.61 6.33 -8.07
C GLU A 213 -16.73 7.14 -9.05
N MET A 214 -15.42 6.88 -9.06
CA MET A 214 -14.48 7.51 -10.00
C MET A 214 -14.77 7.05 -11.44
N VAL A 215 -14.98 5.75 -11.66
CA VAL A 215 -15.33 5.20 -12.98
C VAL A 215 -16.66 5.77 -13.49
N ALA A 216 -17.67 5.89 -12.62
CA ALA A 216 -18.95 6.49 -12.96
C ALA A 216 -18.79 7.97 -13.34
N SER A 217 -17.99 8.72 -12.59
CA SER A 217 -17.69 10.13 -12.88
C SER A 217 -17.00 10.31 -14.23
N ILE A 218 -16.04 9.43 -14.57
CA ILE A 218 -15.40 9.42 -15.90
C ILE A 218 -16.43 9.18 -17.01
N GLY A 219 -17.30 8.18 -16.84
CA GLY A 219 -18.38 7.91 -17.80
C GLY A 219 -19.37 9.06 -17.96
N GLU A 220 -19.68 9.77 -16.87
CA GLU A 220 -20.53 10.96 -16.87
C GLU A 220 -19.89 12.14 -17.62
N ILE A 221 -18.57 12.34 -17.46
CA ILE A 221 -17.83 13.37 -18.20
C ILE A 221 -17.89 13.10 -19.71
N ILE A 222 -17.62 11.85 -20.13
CA ILE A 222 -17.61 11.47 -21.54
C ILE A 222 -19.01 11.61 -22.14
N SER A 223 -20.04 11.05 -21.48
CA SER A 223 -21.42 11.04 -21.98
C SER A 223 -22.09 12.42 -22.02
N ARG A 224 -21.64 13.37 -21.21
CA ARG A 224 -22.19 14.75 -21.22
C ARG A 224 -21.61 15.64 -22.30
N HIS A 225 -20.53 15.22 -22.98
CA HIS A 225 -19.96 16.02 -24.04
C HIS A 225 -20.92 16.05 -25.26
N PRO A 226 -21.37 17.22 -25.74
CA PRO A 226 -22.45 17.32 -26.73
C PRO A 226 -22.12 16.71 -28.09
N GLU A 227 -20.83 16.62 -28.42
CA GLU A 227 -20.34 16.06 -29.69
C GLU A 227 -20.03 14.55 -29.61
N VAL A 228 -20.15 13.94 -28.42
CA VAL A 228 -19.99 12.50 -28.22
C VAL A 228 -21.35 11.83 -28.33
N THR A 229 -21.49 10.89 -29.27
CA THR A 229 -22.76 10.18 -29.50
C THR A 229 -22.96 9.07 -28.48
N SER A 230 -21.90 8.31 -28.20
CA SER A 230 -21.85 7.27 -27.19
C SER A 230 -20.39 6.97 -26.85
N TYR A 231 -20.17 6.16 -25.82
CA TYR A 231 -18.85 5.64 -25.49
C TYR A 231 -19.00 4.18 -25.04
N HIS A 232 -17.95 3.40 -25.24
CA HIS A 232 -17.91 2.01 -24.80
C HIS A 232 -16.48 1.63 -24.40
N TRP A 233 -16.31 0.41 -23.89
CA TRP A 233 -15.00 -0.15 -23.52
C TRP A 233 -14.18 0.74 -22.57
N LEU A 234 -14.84 1.44 -21.64
CA LEU A 234 -14.15 2.19 -20.59
C LEU A 234 -13.41 1.23 -19.66
N ARG A 235 -12.08 1.26 -19.74
CA ARG A 235 -11.15 0.50 -18.91
C ARG A 235 -10.34 1.47 -18.08
N THR A 236 -10.24 1.16 -16.80
CA THR A 236 -9.43 1.95 -15.87
C THR A 236 -8.55 1.03 -15.06
N ARG A 237 -7.40 1.54 -14.63
CA ARG A 237 -6.48 0.88 -13.69
C ARG A 237 -5.61 1.92 -13.01
N THR A 238 -4.91 1.52 -11.94
CA THR A 238 -3.92 2.38 -11.28
C THR A 238 -2.65 1.60 -10.98
N ASP A 239 -1.51 2.29 -10.97
CA ASP A 239 -0.25 1.74 -10.41
C ASP A 239 0.02 2.25 -8.98
N GLY A 240 -0.97 2.93 -8.37
CA GLY A 240 -0.88 3.59 -7.07
C GLY A 240 -0.52 5.07 -7.15
N THR A 241 0.23 5.51 -8.16
CA THR A 241 0.62 6.93 -8.35
C THR A 241 -0.02 7.55 -9.61
N THR A 242 -0.33 6.71 -10.59
CA THR A 242 -0.81 7.07 -11.91
C THR A 242 -2.09 6.30 -12.20
N ASN A 243 -3.14 7.00 -12.57
CA ASN A 243 -4.36 6.43 -13.09
C ASN A 243 -4.24 6.30 -14.61
N PHE A 244 -4.66 5.16 -15.13
CA PHE A 244 -4.69 4.88 -16.56
C PHE A 244 -6.14 4.69 -16.97
N VAL A 245 -6.54 5.37 -18.04
CA VAL A 245 -7.91 5.35 -18.55
C VAL A 245 -7.85 5.13 -20.05
N GLU A 246 -8.54 4.11 -20.52
CA GLU A 246 -8.69 3.78 -21.94
C GLU A 246 -10.17 3.71 -22.23
N PHE A 247 -10.63 4.31 -23.32
CA PHE A 247 -12.03 4.24 -23.72
C PHE A 247 -12.18 4.46 -25.22
N HIS A 248 -13.30 3.99 -25.73
CA HIS A 248 -13.74 4.26 -27.09
C HIS A 248 -14.83 5.32 -27.04
N MET A 249 -14.70 6.35 -27.88
CA MET A 249 -15.69 7.41 -28.01
C MET A 249 -16.22 7.46 -29.44
N VAL A 250 -17.54 7.43 -29.57
CA VAL A 250 -18.22 7.44 -30.85
C VAL A 250 -18.52 8.88 -31.26
N LEU A 251 -17.95 9.27 -32.38
CA LEU A 251 -18.01 10.60 -32.96
C LEU A 251 -18.70 10.56 -34.34
N HIS A 252 -19.05 11.73 -34.86
CA HIS A 252 -19.68 11.81 -36.17
C HIS A 252 -18.71 11.38 -37.29
N PRO A 253 -19.11 10.52 -38.26
CA PRO A 253 -18.20 9.95 -39.27
C PRO A 253 -17.43 10.98 -40.11
N ASN A 254 -18.03 12.14 -40.34
CA ASN A 254 -17.47 13.21 -41.17
C ASN A 254 -16.77 14.32 -40.37
N MET A 255 -16.56 14.11 -39.07
CA MET A 255 -15.84 15.05 -38.21
C MET A 255 -14.38 15.12 -38.63
N LEU A 256 -13.80 16.33 -38.62
CA LEU A 256 -12.37 16.46 -38.88
C LEU A 256 -11.58 15.83 -37.73
N LEU A 257 -10.49 15.12 -38.03
CA LEU A 257 -9.63 14.54 -37.00
C LEU A 257 -9.16 15.58 -35.97
N LEU A 258 -8.96 16.82 -36.41
CA LEU A 258 -8.62 17.94 -35.53
C LEU A 258 -9.75 18.27 -34.53
N GLU A 259 -11.00 18.21 -34.97
CA GLU A 259 -12.16 18.44 -34.10
C GLU A 259 -12.32 17.29 -33.10
N ALA A 260 -12.17 16.05 -33.56
CA ALA A 260 -12.16 14.86 -32.70
C ALA A 260 -11.07 14.95 -31.62
N HIS A 261 -9.87 15.40 -31.99
CA HIS A 261 -8.77 15.58 -31.05
C HIS A 261 -9.07 16.66 -30.00
N ARG A 262 -9.62 17.81 -30.41
CA ARG A 262 -10.05 18.87 -29.47
C ARG A 262 -11.07 18.35 -28.46
N ILE A 263 -12.06 17.57 -28.92
CA ILE A 263 -13.06 16.97 -28.01
C ILE A 263 -12.40 16.03 -27.01
N ALA A 264 -11.44 15.22 -27.45
CA ALA A 264 -10.65 14.37 -26.57
C ALA A 264 -9.89 15.20 -25.51
N GLU A 265 -9.18 16.25 -25.92
CA GLU A 265 -8.46 17.15 -24.99
C GLU A 265 -9.40 17.72 -23.91
N GLU A 266 -10.59 18.21 -24.29
CA GLU A 266 -11.58 18.75 -23.35
C GLU A 266 -12.11 17.70 -22.36
N ILE A 267 -12.24 16.44 -22.79
CA ILE A 267 -12.65 15.32 -21.94
C ILE A 267 -11.50 14.92 -21.01
N GLU A 268 -10.28 14.82 -21.55
CA GLU A 268 -9.08 14.48 -20.81
C GLU A 268 -8.79 15.48 -19.69
N GLU A 269 -8.90 16.79 -19.96
CA GLU A 269 -8.75 17.85 -18.96
C GLU A 269 -9.75 17.68 -17.80
N LYS A 270 -11.03 17.45 -18.10
CA LYS A 270 -12.07 17.24 -17.08
C LYS A 270 -11.84 15.97 -16.26
N ILE A 271 -11.34 14.89 -16.87
CA ILE A 271 -10.99 13.66 -16.15
C ILE A 271 -9.81 13.91 -15.20
N GLN A 272 -8.80 14.67 -15.65
CA GLN A 272 -7.63 15.01 -14.82
C GLN A 272 -8.01 15.85 -13.60
N GLU A 273 -9.04 16.69 -13.70
CA GLU A 273 -9.56 17.50 -12.59
C GLU A 273 -10.23 16.67 -11.48
N LEU A 274 -10.61 15.41 -11.74
CA LEU A 274 -11.23 14.54 -10.72
C LEU A 274 -10.29 14.24 -9.55
N ASP A 275 -8.98 14.14 -9.80
CA ASP A 275 -7.97 14.02 -8.74
C ASP A 275 -6.63 14.60 -9.18
N THR A 276 -6.33 15.78 -8.66
CA THR A 276 -5.08 16.50 -8.95
C THR A 276 -3.86 15.94 -8.20
N ASN A 277 -4.04 14.99 -7.29
CA ASN A 277 -2.93 14.38 -6.53
C ASN A 277 -2.29 13.20 -7.27
N LYS A 278 -3.00 12.62 -8.24
CA LYS A 278 -2.51 11.51 -9.07
C LYS A 278 -2.15 12.01 -10.47
N ARG A 279 -1.24 11.30 -11.12
CA ARG A 279 -1.00 11.48 -12.55
C ARG A 279 -2.07 10.73 -13.35
N TRP A 280 -2.36 11.20 -14.55
CA TRP A 280 -3.31 10.56 -15.45
C TRP A 280 -2.65 10.26 -16.78
N ILE A 281 -2.89 9.07 -17.30
CA ILE A 281 -2.56 8.68 -18.67
C ILE A 281 -3.86 8.22 -19.29
N ILE A 282 -4.35 8.98 -20.27
CA ILE A 282 -5.64 8.77 -20.90
C ILE A 282 -5.40 8.47 -22.37
N THR A 283 -6.00 7.39 -22.87
CA THR A 283 -5.87 6.96 -24.26
C THR A 283 -7.27 6.78 -24.86
N PRO A 284 -7.81 7.80 -25.54
CA PRO A 284 -9.07 7.68 -26.26
C PRO A 284 -8.86 6.98 -27.61
N HIS A 285 -9.82 6.13 -27.98
CA HIS A 285 -9.99 5.61 -29.34
C HIS A 285 -11.20 6.30 -30.00
N PHE A 286 -11.04 6.79 -31.23
CA PHE A 286 -12.08 7.53 -31.95
C PHE A 286 -12.82 6.61 -32.92
N ASP A 287 -14.07 6.31 -32.60
CA ASP A 287 -14.92 5.46 -33.43
C ASP A 287 -15.90 6.29 -34.27
N PRO A 288 -15.97 6.06 -35.60
CA PRO A 288 -16.90 6.79 -36.47
C PRO A 288 -18.35 6.29 -36.36
N TYR A 289 -18.58 5.14 -35.73
CA TYR A 289 -19.89 4.55 -35.43
C TYR A 289 -19.74 3.59 -34.25
N ASP A 290 -20.86 3.24 -33.62
CA ASP A 290 -20.82 2.31 -32.49
C ASP A 290 -20.54 0.88 -32.97
N ASP A 291 -19.36 0.36 -32.63
CA ASP A 291 -18.87 -0.95 -33.00
C ASP A 291 -18.61 -1.87 -31.79
N GLU A 292 -19.22 -1.56 -30.63
CA GLU A 292 -19.03 -2.30 -29.38
C GLU A 292 -19.26 -3.82 -29.54
N GLU A 293 -20.28 -4.22 -30.30
CA GLU A 293 -20.58 -5.63 -30.57
C GLU A 293 -19.42 -6.36 -31.28
N MET A 294 -18.74 -5.66 -32.19
CA MET A 294 -17.59 -6.18 -32.92
C MET A 294 -16.39 -6.34 -31.99
N ASN A 295 -16.13 -5.31 -31.18
CA ASN A 295 -15.07 -5.32 -30.17
C ASN A 295 -15.27 -6.47 -29.18
N ASN A 296 -16.50 -6.66 -28.68
CA ASN A 296 -16.85 -7.76 -27.78
C ASN A 296 -16.66 -9.14 -28.44
N ALA A 297 -17.03 -9.29 -29.70
CA ALA A 297 -16.84 -10.54 -30.42
C ALA A 297 -15.35 -10.89 -30.61
N LEU A 298 -14.51 -9.90 -30.95
CA LEU A 298 -13.05 -10.06 -31.06
C LEU A 298 -12.41 -10.47 -29.73
N LEU A 299 -12.82 -9.83 -28.63
CA LEU A 299 -12.32 -10.15 -27.28
C LEU A 299 -12.60 -11.62 -26.90
N HIS A 300 -13.70 -12.18 -27.38
CA HIS A 300 -14.08 -13.58 -27.18
C HIS A 300 -13.57 -14.53 -28.27
N GLY A 301 -12.64 -14.09 -29.11
CA GLY A 301 -11.95 -14.92 -30.10
C GLY A 301 -12.77 -15.24 -31.35
N LYS A 302 -13.86 -14.50 -31.63
CA LYS A 302 -14.59 -14.63 -32.89
C LYS A 302 -13.88 -13.86 -34.00
N PRO A 303 -13.60 -14.48 -35.16
CA PRO A 303 -12.93 -13.80 -36.26
C PRO A 303 -13.85 -12.76 -36.94
N MET A 304 -13.28 -11.62 -37.36
CA MET A 304 -13.98 -10.54 -38.06
C MET A 304 -14.83 -11.01 -39.26
N ILE A 305 -14.33 -12.02 -39.98
CA ILE A 305 -14.97 -12.59 -41.19
C ILE A 305 -16.34 -13.20 -40.89
N GLU A 306 -16.59 -13.67 -39.66
CA GLU A 306 -17.89 -14.20 -39.26
C GLU A 306 -18.90 -13.10 -38.88
N LEU A 307 -18.42 -11.91 -38.50
CA LEU A 307 -19.24 -10.79 -38.04
C LEU A 307 -19.78 -9.93 -39.19
N GLU A 308 -19.00 -9.75 -40.25
CA GLU A 308 -19.45 -9.03 -41.47
C GLU A 308 -20.63 -9.71 -42.17
N LYS A 309 -20.77 -11.04 -42.03
CA LYS A 309 -21.90 -11.79 -42.61
C LYS A 309 -23.26 -11.51 -41.96
N VAL A 310 -23.27 -10.85 -40.80
CA VAL A 310 -24.50 -10.50 -40.07
C VAL A 310 -25.00 -9.10 -40.45
N LYS A 311 -24.17 -8.27 -41.08
CA LYS A 311 -24.51 -6.89 -41.49
C LYS A 311 -24.75 -6.72 -43.01
N ALA A 312 -24.80 -7.81 -43.78
CA ALA A 312 -25.09 -7.81 -45.22
C ALA A 312 -26.56 -8.14 -45.52
#